data_AF-A0A3C0T5R2-F1
#
_entry.id   AF-A0A3C0T5R2-F1
#
_cell.length_a   1.000
_cell.length_b   1.000
_cell.length_c   1.000
_cell.angle_alpha   90.00
_cell.angle_beta   90.00
_cell.angle_gamma   90.00
#
_symmetry.space_group_name_H-M   'P 1'
#
loop_
_entity.id
_entity.type
_entity.pdbx_description
1 polymer ?
#
loop_
_entity_poly.entity_id
_entity_poly.type
_entity_poly.pdbx_seq_one_letter_code
_entity_poly.pdbx_strand_id
1 'polypeptide(L)'
;MTNSDLCDLQSTDFEEFQITVDELTIEQIDAAYTLGVAWAGWIQVHSSDWNAIGQLGRVKALMEKIIELDESWDAGGAHLYMGGLETLLPAAMGGRPEKGRAHFEQALEFSSGEYLMTQVIYAEQYARLIFDKDLHDRLLQEVIDADPVVEGMTLTNRIAQARAAELLAESDEYF
;
A
#
# COMPACT_ATOMS: atom_id res chain seq x y z
N MET A 1 -6.25 21.98 14.09
CA MET A 1 -5.85 20.59 14.30
C MET A 1 -4.34 20.53 14.50
N THR A 2 -3.87 19.61 15.31
CA THR A 2 -2.46 19.41 15.69
C THR A 2 -2.13 17.92 15.66
N ASN A 3 -0.84 17.55 15.66
CA ASN A 3 -0.44 16.12 15.65
C ASN A 3 -0.93 15.35 16.89
N SER A 4 -1.20 16.01 18.02
CA SER A 4 -1.75 15.32 19.21
C SER A 4 -3.16 14.79 18.98
N ASP A 5 -3.91 15.39 18.06
CA ASP A 5 -5.27 14.96 17.74
C ASP A 5 -5.27 13.57 17.05
N LEU A 6 -4.11 13.08 16.61
CA LEU A 6 -3.93 11.77 15.97
C LEU A 6 -3.54 10.64 16.94
N CYS A 7 -3.11 10.95 18.18
CA CYS A 7 -2.47 9.97 19.06
C CYS A 7 -3.40 8.85 19.56
N ASP A 8 -4.71 9.08 19.63
CA ASP A 8 -5.70 8.12 20.15
C ASP A 8 -6.79 7.75 19.13
N LEU A 9 -6.57 8.13 17.86
CA LEU A 9 -7.55 8.04 16.79
C LEU A 9 -8.00 6.59 16.47
N GLN A 10 -7.23 5.59 16.90
CA GLN A 10 -7.58 4.17 16.78
C GLN A 10 -8.69 3.74 17.77
N SER A 11 -8.85 4.48 18.86
CA SER A 11 -9.75 4.14 19.97
C SER A 11 -11.05 4.94 19.99
N THR A 12 -11.14 5.99 19.16
CA THR A 12 -12.35 6.79 19.00
C THR A 12 -13.44 6.04 18.23
N ASP A 13 -14.68 6.45 18.43
CA ASP A 13 -15.76 5.95 17.58
C ASP A 13 -15.57 6.44 16.13
N PHE A 14 -16.30 5.82 15.20
CA PHE A 14 -16.10 6.09 13.78
C PHE A 14 -16.53 7.50 13.38
N GLU A 15 -17.48 8.13 14.08
CA GLU A 15 -17.95 9.48 13.77
C GLU A 15 -16.87 10.51 14.15
N GLU A 16 -16.33 10.41 15.36
CA GLU A 16 -15.22 11.26 15.82
C GLU A 16 -13.94 11.04 14.98
N PHE A 17 -13.67 9.79 14.59
CA PHE A 17 -12.61 9.45 13.65
C PHE A 17 -12.78 10.23 12.33
N GLN A 18 -13.96 10.17 11.72
CA GLN A 18 -14.19 10.78 10.41
C GLN A 18 -14.08 12.31 10.47
N ILE A 19 -14.61 12.95 11.52
CA ILE A 19 -14.48 14.40 11.73
C ILE A 19 -13.00 14.79 11.78
N THR A 20 -12.19 14.05 12.54
CA THR A 20 -10.76 14.33 12.66
C THR A 20 -10.03 14.17 11.33
N VAL A 21 -10.34 13.10 10.57
CA VAL A 21 -9.77 12.87 9.24
C VAL A 21 -10.17 13.98 8.26
N ASP A 22 -11.43 14.42 8.28
CA ASP A 22 -11.92 15.47 7.36
C ASP A 22 -11.23 16.81 7.61
N GLU A 23 -10.86 17.11 8.86
CA GLU A 23 -10.13 18.31 9.28
C GLU A 23 -8.62 18.25 9.03
N LEU A 24 -8.09 17.11 8.56
CA LEU A 24 -6.67 16.99 8.22
C LEU A 24 -6.25 18.03 7.18
N THR A 25 -5.09 18.63 7.41
CA THR A 25 -4.46 19.56 6.47
C THR A 25 -3.09 19.07 6.04
N ILE A 26 -2.51 19.70 5.03
CA ILE A 26 -1.18 19.35 4.50
C ILE A 26 -0.09 19.33 5.58
N GLU A 27 -0.24 20.14 6.63
CA GLU A 27 0.71 20.24 7.76
C GLU A 27 0.78 18.96 8.60
N GLN A 28 -0.22 18.08 8.52
CA GLN A 28 -0.29 16.84 9.29
C GLN A 28 -0.13 15.57 8.45
N ILE A 29 0.14 15.69 7.14
CA ILE A 29 0.26 14.52 6.25
C ILE A 29 1.31 13.54 6.76
N ASP A 30 2.48 14.01 7.20
CA ASP A 30 3.55 13.13 7.71
C ASP A 30 3.09 12.25 8.88
N ALA A 31 2.42 12.87 9.86
CA ALA A 31 1.91 12.16 11.03
C ALA A 31 0.73 11.24 10.68
N ALA A 32 -0.17 11.69 9.81
CA ALA A 32 -1.30 10.91 9.31
C ALA A 32 -0.84 9.69 8.50
N TYR A 33 0.13 9.87 7.61
CA TYR A 33 0.73 8.81 6.81
C TYR A 33 1.41 7.78 7.71
N THR A 34 2.26 8.24 8.64
CA THR A 34 2.92 7.37 9.62
C THR A 34 1.91 6.55 10.44
N LEU A 35 0.82 7.19 10.91
CA LEU A 35 -0.27 6.50 11.61
C LEU A 35 -0.91 5.44 10.71
N GLY A 36 -1.24 5.79 9.47
CA GLY A 36 -1.87 4.87 8.51
C GLY A 36 -1.00 3.65 8.20
N VAL A 37 0.30 3.86 7.99
CA VAL A 37 1.28 2.79 7.76
C VAL A 37 1.38 1.87 8.98
N ALA A 38 1.55 2.44 10.17
CA ALA A 38 1.66 1.67 11.40
C ALA A 38 0.37 0.86 11.67
N TRP A 39 -0.78 1.45 11.40
CA TRP A 39 -2.09 0.81 11.56
C TRP A 39 -2.29 -0.33 10.57
N ALA A 40 -1.96 -0.13 9.30
CA ALA A 40 -1.99 -1.19 8.29
C ALA A 40 -1.10 -2.38 8.68
N GLY A 41 0.13 -2.10 9.14
CA GLY A 41 1.05 -3.13 9.63
C GLY A 41 0.51 -3.87 10.86
N TRP A 42 -0.11 -3.16 11.80
CA TRP A 42 -0.77 -3.79 12.96
C TRP A 42 -1.89 -4.74 12.52
N ILE A 43 -2.75 -4.32 11.57
CA ILE A 43 -3.81 -5.18 11.03
C ILE A 43 -3.23 -6.41 10.35
N GLN A 44 -2.16 -6.25 9.55
CA GLN A 44 -1.54 -7.36 8.82
C GLN A 44 -1.05 -8.47 9.75
N VAL A 45 -0.37 -8.11 10.84
CA VAL A 45 0.12 -9.07 11.86
C VAL A 45 -1.03 -9.69 12.68
N HIS A 46 -2.18 -9.02 12.75
CA HIS A 46 -3.39 -9.51 13.43
C HIS A 46 -4.49 -9.94 12.44
N SER A 47 -4.11 -10.43 11.26
CA SER A 47 -5.05 -10.82 10.19
C SER A 47 -6.00 -11.96 10.55
N SER A 48 -5.78 -12.66 11.66
CA SER A 48 -6.72 -13.65 12.22
C SER A 48 -7.77 -13.06 13.18
N ASP A 49 -7.65 -11.79 13.56
CA ASP A 49 -8.59 -11.09 14.45
C ASP A 49 -9.59 -10.27 13.63
N TRP A 50 -10.87 -10.66 13.71
CA TRP A 50 -11.96 -9.96 13.04
C TRP A 50 -12.12 -8.50 13.48
N ASN A 51 -11.75 -8.17 14.72
CA ASN A 51 -11.77 -6.78 15.18
C ASN A 51 -10.70 -5.94 14.48
N ALA A 52 -9.51 -6.51 14.23
CA ALA A 52 -8.45 -5.85 13.49
C ALA A 52 -8.85 -5.65 12.01
N ILE A 53 -9.40 -6.69 11.36
CA ILE A 53 -9.93 -6.59 9.99
C ILE A 53 -11.00 -5.49 9.89
N GLY A 54 -11.87 -5.36 10.91
CA GLY A 54 -12.89 -4.31 10.97
C GLY A 54 -12.34 -2.89 10.95
N GLN A 55 -11.04 -2.68 11.19
CA GLN A 55 -10.41 -1.36 11.16
C GLN A 55 -9.83 -0.98 9.78
N LEU A 56 -9.86 -1.87 8.78
CA LEU A 56 -9.38 -1.57 7.41
C LEU A 56 -10.07 -0.33 6.81
N GLY A 57 -11.34 -0.11 7.12
CA GLY A 57 -12.08 1.07 6.66
C GLY A 57 -11.50 2.39 7.14
N ARG A 58 -10.89 2.42 8.34
CA ARG A 58 -10.23 3.62 8.89
C ARG A 58 -8.90 3.89 8.20
N VAL A 59 -8.09 2.84 7.98
CA VAL A 59 -6.84 2.97 7.21
C VAL A 59 -7.14 3.49 5.80
N LYS A 60 -8.18 2.95 5.16
CA LYS A 60 -8.61 3.40 3.84
C LYS A 60 -8.99 4.88 3.82
N ALA A 61 -9.86 5.33 4.73
CA ALA A 61 -10.28 6.72 4.80
C ALA A 61 -9.09 7.67 5.05
N LEU A 62 -8.12 7.24 5.88
CA LEU A 62 -6.92 8.02 6.16
C LEU A 62 -6.02 8.14 4.92
N MET A 63 -5.80 7.05 4.18
CA MET A 63 -5.02 7.06 2.93
C MET A 63 -5.71 7.86 1.83
N GLU A 64 -7.04 7.75 1.70
CA GLU A 64 -7.84 8.57 0.78
C GLU A 64 -7.67 10.06 1.10
N LYS A 65 -7.73 10.45 2.38
CA LYS A 65 -7.51 11.84 2.78
C LYS A 65 -6.10 12.33 2.47
N ILE A 66 -5.07 11.49 2.63
CA ILE A 66 -3.69 11.84 2.28
C ILE A 66 -3.58 12.09 0.78
N ILE A 67 -4.16 11.22 -0.05
CA ILE A 67 -4.22 11.37 -1.51
C ILE A 67 -4.91 12.69 -1.90
N GLU A 68 -6.00 13.06 -1.23
CA GLU A 68 -6.70 14.33 -1.47
C GLU A 68 -5.84 15.56 -1.12
N LEU A 69 -5.00 15.47 -0.09
CA LEU A 69 -4.18 16.59 0.39
C LEU A 69 -2.88 16.74 -0.40
N ASP A 70 -2.19 15.63 -0.68
CA ASP A 70 -1.00 15.56 -1.53
C ASP A 70 -0.85 14.13 -2.06
N GLU A 71 -1.26 13.93 -3.31
CA GLU A 71 -1.21 12.65 -4.02
C GLU A 71 0.23 12.11 -4.17
N SER A 72 1.22 13.01 -4.22
CA SER A 72 2.62 12.68 -4.46
C SER A 72 3.42 12.40 -3.18
N TRP A 73 2.81 12.57 -2.01
CA TRP A 73 3.48 12.42 -0.73
C TRP A 73 4.15 11.05 -0.60
N ASP A 74 5.38 11.06 -0.05
CA ASP A 74 6.23 9.86 0.09
C ASP A 74 6.32 9.02 -1.19
N ALA A 75 6.55 9.69 -2.33
CA ALA A 75 6.65 9.07 -3.64
C ALA A 75 5.40 8.25 -4.04
N GLY A 76 4.21 8.72 -3.65
CA GLY A 76 2.95 8.03 -3.89
C GLY A 76 2.68 6.88 -2.90
N GLY A 77 3.27 6.94 -1.71
CA GLY A 77 3.16 5.89 -0.69
C GLY A 77 1.70 5.55 -0.33
N ALA A 78 0.80 6.53 -0.28
CA ALA A 78 -0.61 6.29 -0.01
C ALA A 78 -1.28 5.44 -1.11
N HIS A 79 -0.88 5.62 -2.37
CA HIS A 79 -1.32 4.77 -3.47
C HIS A 79 -0.83 3.32 -3.31
N LEU A 80 0.40 3.10 -2.86
CA LEU A 80 0.89 1.73 -2.61
C LEU A 80 -0.01 0.98 -1.62
N TYR A 81 -0.37 1.62 -0.50
CA TYR A 81 -1.27 1.03 0.50
C TYR A 81 -2.67 0.81 -0.05
N MET A 82 -3.23 1.78 -0.77
CA MET A 82 -4.55 1.65 -1.40
C MET A 82 -4.58 0.55 -2.46
N GLY A 83 -3.49 0.37 -3.21
CA GLY A 83 -3.28 -0.72 -4.15
C GLY A 83 -3.49 -2.07 -3.47
N GLY A 84 -2.77 -2.30 -2.37
CA GLY A 84 -2.88 -3.54 -1.63
C GLY A 84 -4.25 -3.77 -0.98
N LEU A 85 -4.83 -2.73 -0.39
CA LEU A 85 -6.15 -2.77 0.24
C LEU A 85 -7.27 -3.14 -0.76
N GLU A 86 -7.25 -2.57 -1.97
CA GLU A 86 -8.26 -2.84 -3.01
C GLU A 86 -8.07 -4.21 -3.68
N THR A 87 -6.91 -4.86 -3.50
CA THR A 87 -6.62 -6.22 -3.99
C THR A 87 -6.80 -7.32 -2.94
N LEU A 88 -7.39 -7.03 -1.79
CA LEU A 88 -7.65 -8.06 -0.77
C LEU A 88 -8.70 -9.11 -1.19
N LEU A 89 -9.63 -8.75 -2.08
CA LEU A 89 -10.72 -9.62 -2.51
C LEU A 89 -10.78 -9.75 -4.03
N PRO A 90 -10.94 -10.97 -4.57
CA PRO A 90 -11.20 -11.17 -5.99
C PRO A 90 -12.51 -10.50 -6.43
N ALA A 91 -12.60 -10.15 -7.72
CA ALA A 91 -13.83 -9.61 -8.30
C ALA A 91 -15.05 -10.55 -8.13
N ALA A 92 -14.82 -11.87 -8.24
CA ALA A 92 -15.86 -12.89 -8.03
C ALA A 92 -16.44 -12.89 -6.60
N MET A 93 -15.73 -12.30 -5.63
CA MET A 93 -16.15 -12.15 -4.23
C MET A 93 -16.59 -10.72 -3.90
N GLY A 94 -16.80 -9.87 -4.91
CA GLY A 94 -17.24 -8.48 -4.75
C GLY A 94 -16.12 -7.45 -4.55
N GLY A 95 -14.86 -7.86 -4.67
CA GLY A 95 -13.72 -6.94 -4.67
C GLY A 95 -13.59 -6.12 -5.94
N ARG A 96 -12.63 -5.18 -5.95
CA ARG A 96 -12.42 -4.22 -7.05
C ARG A 96 -10.94 -4.15 -7.45
N PRO A 97 -10.34 -5.27 -7.90
CA PRO A 97 -8.90 -5.35 -8.15
C PRO A 97 -8.39 -4.31 -9.14
N GLU A 98 -9.21 -3.90 -10.12
CA GLU A 98 -8.84 -2.83 -11.07
C GLU A 98 -8.62 -1.46 -10.40
N LYS A 99 -9.28 -1.18 -9.27
CA LYS A 99 -8.96 0.01 -8.49
C LYS A 99 -7.58 -0.11 -7.87
N GLY A 100 -7.24 -1.29 -7.35
CA GLY A 100 -5.92 -1.57 -6.79
C GLY A 100 -4.82 -1.43 -7.83
N ARG A 101 -5.03 -1.97 -9.03
CA ARG A 101 -4.16 -1.74 -10.18
C ARG A 101 -3.92 -0.26 -10.47
N ALA A 102 -4.99 0.55 -10.56
CA ALA A 102 -4.84 1.97 -10.82
C ALA A 102 -3.99 2.67 -9.73
N HIS A 103 -4.15 2.28 -8.47
CA HIS A 103 -3.31 2.77 -7.38
C HIS A 103 -1.84 2.34 -7.53
N PHE A 104 -1.56 1.07 -7.85
CA PHE A 104 -0.18 0.64 -8.11
C PHE A 104 0.47 1.40 -9.27
N GLU A 105 -0.26 1.61 -10.36
CA GLU A 105 0.22 2.37 -11.52
C GLU A 105 0.55 3.83 -11.14
N GLN A 106 -0.29 4.48 -10.32
CA GLN A 106 0.00 5.82 -9.80
C GLN A 106 1.21 5.84 -8.85
N ALA A 107 1.36 4.85 -7.96
CA ALA A 107 2.53 4.76 -7.09
C ALA A 107 3.83 4.59 -7.89
N LEU A 108 3.81 3.85 -9.00
CA LEU A 108 4.95 3.74 -9.91
C LEU A 108 5.25 5.07 -10.62
N GLU A 109 4.22 5.80 -11.01
CA GLU A 109 4.36 7.12 -11.64
C GLU A 109 5.01 8.14 -10.67
N PHE A 110 4.49 8.27 -9.45
CA PHE A 110 5.02 9.23 -8.46
C PHE A 110 6.43 8.89 -8.00
N SER A 111 6.75 7.60 -7.87
CA SER A 111 8.11 7.16 -7.54
C SER A 111 9.05 7.11 -8.74
N SER A 112 8.59 7.43 -9.95
CA SER A 112 9.34 7.22 -11.20
C SER A 112 9.91 5.79 -11.35
N GLY A 113 9.24 4.81 -10.73
CA GLY A 113 9.71 3.43 -10.66
C GLY A 113 10.94 3.19 -9.77
N GLU A 114 11.40 4.19 -9.01
CA GLU A 114 12.59 4.07 -8.16
C GLU A 114 12.33 3.33 -6.85
N TYR A 115 11.07 3.30 -6.39
CA TYR A 115 10.65 2.52 -5.22
C TYR A 115 10.20 1.11 -5.64
N LEU A 116 11.15 0.19 -5.71
CA LEU A 116 10.96 -1.14 -6.33
C LEU A 116 9.95 -2.03 -5.60
N MET A 117 9.67 -1.75 -4.32
CA MET A 117 8.68 -2.51 -3.55
C MET A 117 7.26 -2.38 -4.13
N THR A 118 6.97 -1.29 -4.84
CA THR A 118 5.68 -1.11 -5.53
C THR A 118 5.44 -2.19 -6.58
N GLN A 119 6.43 -2.49 -7.44
CA GLN A 119 6.33 -3.58 -8.43
C GLN A 119 6.17 -4.95 -7.77
N VAL A 120 6.92 -5.20 -6.68
CA VAL A 120 6.85 -6.48 -5.95
C VAL A 120 5.45 -6.72 -5.39
N ILE A 121 4.90 -5.74 -4.68
CA ILE A 121 3.56 -5.84 -4.09
C ILE A 121 2.50 -5.91 -5.19
N TYR A 122 2.68 -5.17 -6.29
CA TYR A 122 1.77 -5.23 -7.44
C TYR A 122 1.73 -6.64 -8.07
N ALA A 123 2.89 -7.28 -8.26
CA ALA A 123 2.96 -8.66 -8.73
C ALA A 123 2.32 -9.64 -7.74
N GLU A 124 2.68 -9.53 -6.46
CA GLU A 124 2.24 -10.45 -5.42
C GLU A 124 0.74 -10.36 -5.10
N GLN A 125 0.17 -9.16 -5.11
CA GLN A 125 -1.21 -8.93 -4.68
C GLN A 125 -2.20 -8.77 -5.83
N TYR A 126 -1.84 -8.13 -6.94
CA TYR A 126 -2.75 -7.99 -8.08
C TYR A 126 -2.55 -9.09 -9.11
N ALA A 127 -1.34 -9.26 -9.65
CA ALA A 127 -1.11 -10.15 -10.77
C ALA A 127 -1.47 -11.62 -10.42
N ARG A 128 -1.08 -12.07 -9.23
CA ARG A 128 -1.51 -13.37 -8.67
C ARG A 128 -3.03 -13.48 -8.49
N LEU A 129 -3.68 -12.43 -7.96
CA LEU A 129 -5.13 -12.40 -7.72
C LEU A 129 -5.95 -12.56 -9.01
N ILE A 130 -5.48 -11.96 -10.11
CA ILE A 130 -6.14 -12.05 -11.41
C ILE A 130 -5.59 -13.20 -12.29
N PHE A 131 -4.69 -14.03 -11.75
CA PHE A 131 -4.01 -15.11 -12.46
C PHE A 131 -3.27 -14.65 -13.75
N ASP A 132 -2.63 -13.47 -13.71
CA ASP A 132 -1.82 -12.91 -14.80
C ASP A 132 -0.32 -13.17 -14.56
N LYS A 133 0.16 -14.34 -15.03
CA LYS A 133 1.57 -14.74 -14.91
C LYS A 133 2.51 -13.81 -15.68
N ASP A 134 2.11 -13.34 -16.86
CA ASP A 134 2.95 -12.50 -17.71
C ASP A 134 3.19 -11.13 -17.06
N LEU A 135 2.18 -10.57 -16.39
CA LEU A 135 2.34 -9.36 -15.57
C LEU A 135 3.21 -9.61 -14.35
N HIS A 136 2.98 -10.70 -13.63
CA HIS A 136 3.76 -11.08 -12.45
C HIS A 136 5.25 -11.16 -12.78
N ASP A 137 5.63 -11.99 -13.76
CA ASP A 137 7.04 -12.27 -14.05
C ASP A 137 7.76 -11.04 -14.61
N ARG A 138 7.07 -10.25 -15.44
CA ARG A 138 7.62 -9.00 -15.97
C ARG A 138 7.94 -8.00 -14.85
N LEU A 139 7.00 -7.74 -13.94
CA LEU A 139 7.21 -6.79 -12.84
C LEU A 139 8.39 -7.24 -11.94
N LEU A 140 8.48 -8.52 -11.63
CA LEU A 140 9.54 -9.05 -10.78
C LEU A 140 10.90 -9.03 -11.48
N GLN A 141 10.94 -9.33 -12.78
CA GLN A 141 12.17 -9.25 -13.56
C GLN A 141 12.68 -7.81 -13.67
N GLU A 142 11.79 -6.83 -13.88
CA GLU A 142 12.14 -5.40 -13.85
C GLU A 142 12.78 -4.99 -12.51
N VAL A 143 12.26 -5.49 -11.39
CA VAL A 143 12.85 -5.25 -10.06
C VAL A 143 14.25 -5.86 -9.92
N ILE A 144 14.44 -7.10 -10.39
CA ILE A 144 15.73 -7.79 -10.34
C ILE A 144 16.79 -7.03 -11.17
N ASP A 145 16.40 -6.50 -12.33
CA ASP A 145 17.31 -5.83 -13.26
C ASP A 145 17.59 -4.36 -12.92
N ALA A 146 16.75 -3.73 -12.09
CA ALA A 146 16.89 -2.32 -11.71
C ALA A 146 18.13 -2.06 -10.82
N ASP A 147 18.66 -0.82 -10.90
CA ASP A 147 19.67 -0.35 -9.94
C ASP A 147 18.97 -0.01 -8.61
N PRO A 148 19.27 -0.72 -7.52
CA PRO A 148 18.60 -0.47 -6.25
C PRO A 148 19.17 0.75 -5.51
N VAL A 149 20.26 1.37 -5.97
CA VAL A 149 20.95 2.45 -5.26
C VAL A 149 20.26 3.79 -5.51
N VAL A 150 19.26 4.07 -4.69
CA VAL A 150 18.52 5.35 -4.65
C VAL A 150 18.59 5.92 -3.24
N GLU A 151 18.80 7.24 -3.13
CA GLU A 151 18.87 7.95 -1.85
C GLU A 151 17.56 7.74 -1.06
N GLY A 152 17.67 7.37 0.22
CA GLY A 152 16.49 7.07 1.06
C GLY A 152 15.83 5.70 0.82
N MET A 153 16.02 5.06 -0.34
CA MET A 153 15.29 3.82 -0.70
C MET A 153 16.19 2.57 -0.83
N THR A 154 17.52 2.73 -0.82
CA THR A 154 18.46 1.64 -1.13
C THR A 154 18.23 0.35 -0.34
N LEU A 155 17.99 0.44 0.97
CA LEU A 155 17.75 -0.74 1.80
C LEU A 155 16.47 -1.46 1.35
N THR A 156 15.38 -0.72 1.21
CA THR A 156 14.08 -1.27 0.80
C THR A 156 14.14 -1.86 -0.61
N ASN A 157 14.84 -1.21 -1.54
CA ASN A 157 15.04 -1.72 -2.89
C ASN A 157 15.83 -3.04 -2.92
N ARG A 158 16.83 -3.19 -2.05
CA ARG A 158 17.53 -4.48 -1.90
C ARG A 158 16.63 -5.57 -1.35
N ILE A 159 15.74 -5.24 -0.41
CA ILE A 159 14.73 -6.18 0.11
C ILE A 159 13.74 -6.55 -0.99
N ALA A 160 13.30 -5.58 -1.80
CA ALA A 160 12.41 -5.81 -2.94
C ALA A 160 13.04 -6.79 -3.95
N GLN A 161 14.32 -6.64 -4.27
CA GLN A 161 15.04 -7.57 -5.15
C GLN A 161 15.10 -8.99 -4.60
N ALA A 162 15.37 -9.14 -3.30
CA ALA A 162 15.36 -10.45 -2.65
C ALA A 162 13.96 -11.10 -2.74
N ARG A 163 12.91 -10.34 -2.42
CA ARG A 163 11.53 -10.82 -2.50
C ARG A 163 11.12 -11.16 -3.94
N ALA A 164 11.53 -10.36 -4.91
CA ALA A 164 11.23 -10.61 -6.33
C ALA A 164 11.85 -11.91 -6.83
N ALA A 165 13.11 -12.20 -6.44
CA ALA A 165 13.77 -13.45 -6.78
C ALA A 165 13.06 -14.68 -6.18
N GLU A 166 12.58 -14.58 -4.94
CA GLU A 166 11.76 -15.63 -4.31
C GLU A 166 10.45 -15.87 -5.06
N LEU A 167 9.69 -14.80 -5.29
CA LEU A 167 8.38 -14.87 -5.95
C LEU A 167 8.48 -15.42 -7.38
N LEU A 168 9.54 -15.06 -8.11
CA LEU A 168 9.77 -15.55 -9.48
C LEU A 168 10.16 -17.03 -9.50
N ALA A 169 10.96 -17.48 -8.52
CA ALA A 169 11.32 -18.90 -8.38
C ALA A 169 10.10 -19.78 -8.07
N GLU A 170 9.10 -19.24 -7.37
CA GLU A 170 7.83 -19.90 -7.06
C GLU A 170 6.76 -19.77 -8.16
N SER A 171 7.02 -18.98 -9.21
CA SER A 171 5.97 -18.58 -10.15
C SER A 171 5.31 -19.77 -10.86
N ASP A 172 6.09 -20.75 -11.33
CA ASP A 172 5.53 -21.89 -12.09
C ASP A 172 4.73 -22.85 -11.20
N GLU A 173 4.93 -22.82 -9.87
CA GLU A 173 4.13 -23.62 -8.92
C GLU A 173 2.83 -22.90 -8.53
N TYR A 174 2.84 -21.56 -8.53
CA TYR A 174 1.69 -20.76 -8.13
C TYR A 174 0.59 -20.68 -9.22
N PHE A 175 0.98 -20.51 -10.49
CA PHE A 175 0.07 -20.32 -11.64
C PHE A 175 -0.23 -21.64 -12.38
#